data_AF-A0A0N0SPT3-F1
#
_entry.id   AF-A0A0N0SPT3-F1
#
_cell.length_a   1.000
_cell.length_b   1.000
_cell.length_c   1.000
_cell.angle_alpha   90.00
_cell.angle_beta   90.00
_cell.angle_gamma   90.00
#
_symmetry.space_group_name_H-M   'P 1'
#
loop_
_entity.id
_entity.type
_entity.pdbx_description
1 polymer ?
#
loop_
_entity_poly.entity_id
_entity_poly.type
_entity_poly.pdbx_seq_one_letter_code
_entity_poly.pdbx_strand_id
1 'polypeptide(L)'
;MPAEATAPPEQGRDPHARRFGLPIATCLVMGNIIGGGIFLLPASVAPFGTISLVAFAVLTLGAVALALVFGRLAHRHPQTGGPYVYARAAFGDFAGFLAAWSYWITSWVSNAALAVASVGYLCVLFPAIGAHKWSMCLAALAMQWLPALANLAGTRYVGAVQLVATVLKFAPLMLVAVGGLFFFDPANLGPFQATGQSPAGALSASAAILLFSYLGVESAAVSAGEVRDPARNVGRATILGTAGAAVVYLLGTLSVFGLVAHEKLVTSEAPFTDAVNAMFGGTWGGTLVACAAVISMAGALNGWTLLSAQTPYAAAKDGLFPRAFETKRRGVPVVGVVVTTSLASALTVYNYTAGSEGVFEILVLVTTFTATVPYLLSTAAQIYFLLSGRGERVHRGRLARDGALAVLAFGFSMWLVAGSGYAAVYQGVLFLFAGVAVYAVMAARRHRTAA
;
A
#
# COMPACT_ATOMS: atom_id res chain seq x y z
N MET A 1 -47.19 -24.61 -21.51
CA MET A 1 -45.80 -24.18 -21.79
C MET A 1 -45.56 -22.88 -21.04
N PRO A 2 -44.78 -22.88 -19.94
CA PRO A 2 -44.46 -21.65 -19.23
C PRO A 2 -43.39 -20.86 -20.00
N ALA A 3 -43.59 -19.55 -20.06
CA ALA A 3 -42.76 -18.58 -20.77
C ALA A 3 -41.35 -18.50 -20.17
N GLU A 4 -40.36 -18.57 -21.05
CA GLU A 4 -38.94 -18.48 -20.77
C GLU A 4 -38.58 -17.03 -20.40
N ALA A 5 -38.19 -16.81 -19.14
CA ALA A 5 -37.74 -15.51 -18.67
C ALA A 5 -36.41 -15.15 -19.33
N THR A 6 -36.44 -14.13 -20.19
CA THR A 6 -35.26 -13.59 -20.88
C THR A 6 -34.28 -13.01 -19.85
N ALA A 7 -33.05 -13.54 -19.85
CA ALA A 7 -31.96 -13.02 -19.05
C ALA A 7 -31.66 -11.56 -19.44
N PRO A 8 -31.25 -10.69 -18.49
CA PRO A 8 -30.88 -9.31 -18.81
C PRO A 8 -29.72 -9.26 -19.81
N PRO A 9 -29.70 -8.28 -20.73
CA PRO A 9 -28.66 -8.18 -21.75
C PRO A 9 -27.28 -7.97 -21.11
N GLU A 10 -26.30 -8.80 -21.50
CA GLU A 10 -24.89 -8.60 -21.14
C GLU A 10 -24.44 -7.21 -21.61
N GLN A 11 -24.23 -6.28 -20.67
CA GLN A 11 -23.66 -4.97 -20.97
C GLN A 11 -22.29 -5.13 -21.63
N GLY A 12 -22.09 -4.40 -22.73
CA GLY A 12 -21.03 -4.59 -23.72
C GLY A 12 -19.64 -4.84 -23.14
N ARG A 13 -19.12 -6.06 -23.36
CA ARG A 13 -17.72 -6.42 -23.13
C ARG A 13 -16.89 -5.87 -24.29
N ASP A 14 -16.18 -4.76 -24.07
CA ASP A 14 -15.13 -4.31 -24.97
C ASP A 14 -14.04 -5.41 -25.06
N PRO A 15 -13.80 -6.03 -26.23
CA PRO A 15 -12.81 -7.09 -26.40
C PRO A 15 -11.38 -6.63 -26.07
N HIS A 16 -11.11 -5.32 -26.05
CA HIS A 16 -9.81 -4.74 -25.74
C HIS A 16 -9.57 -4.43 -24.25
N ALA A 17 -10.53 -4.70 -23.37
CA ALA A 17 -10.45 -4.35 -21.94
C ALA A 17 -9.54 -5.28 -21.11
N ARG A 18 -9.26 -6.52 -21.55
CA ARG A 18 -8.53 -7.54 -20.76
C ARG A 18 -7.08 -7.73 -21.21
N ARG A 19 -6.24 -6.73 -20.97
CA ARG A 19 -4.86 -6.67 -21.48
C ARG A 19 -3.82 -7.34 -20.58
N PHE A 20 -4.11 -7.59 -19.30
CA PHE A 20 -3.11 -8.09 -18.37
C PHE A 20 -3.16 -9.62 -18.25
N GLY A 21 -2.21 -10.29 -18.91
CA GLY A 21 -1.91 -11.70 -18.61
C GLY A 21 -1.32 -11.86 -17.20
N LEU A 22 -1.19 -13.10 -16.73
CA LEU A 22 -0.64 -13.41 -15.41
C LEU A 22 0.72 -12.72 -15.12
N PRO A 23 1.70 -12.68 -16.05
CA PRO A 23 2.97 -12.00 -15.80
C PRO A 23 2.79 -10.50 -15.55
N ILE A 24 1.97 -9.83 -16.36
CA ILE A 24 1.73 -8.39 -16.24
C ILE A 24 0.99 -8.07 -14.93
N ALA A 25 -0.04 -8.86 -14.58
CA ALA A 25 -0.75 -8.70 -13.32
C ALA A 25 0.17 -8.96 -12.10
N THR A 26 1.10 -9.91 -12.21
CA THR A 26 2.11 -10.20 -11.18
C THR A 26 3.07 -9.02 -11.02
N CYS A 27 3.58 -8.48 -12.12
CA CYS A 27 4.43 -7.29 -12.12
C CYS A 27 3.68 -6.06 -11.58
N LEU A 28 2.37 -5.94 -11.83
CA LEU A 28 1.54 -4.88 -11.27
C LEU A 28 1.46 -4.97 -9.74
N VAL A 29 1.18 -6.16 -9.20
CA VAL A 29 1.16 -6.39 -7.75
C VAL A 29 2.53 -6.10 -7.16
N MET A 30 3.57 -6.77 -7.69
CA MET A 30 4.94 -6.64 -7.22
C MET A 30 5.42 -5.18 -7.30
N GLY A 31 5.05 -4.46 -8.36
CA GLY A 31 5.41 -3.07 -8.57
C GLY A 31 4.66 -2.09 -7.68
N ASN A 32 3.42 -2.38 -7.27
CA ASN A 32 2.70 -1.52 -6.32
C ASN A 32 3.15 -1.76 -4.89
N ILE A 33 3.46 -3.02 -4.55
CA ILE A 33 4.09 -3.39 -3.28
C ILE A 33 5.46 -2.72 -3.20
N ILE A 34 6.32 -2.92 -4.21
CA ILE A 34 7.64 -2.29 -4.35
C ILE A 34 7.48 -0.85 -4.81
N GLY A 35 7.08 -0.01 -3.85
CA GLY A 35 7.06 1.44 -3.96
C GLY A 35 8.31 2.08 -3.35
N GLY A 36 8.14 3.32 -2.88
CA GLY A 36 9.21 4.07 -2.22
C GLY A 36 9.46 3.66 -0.76
N GLY A 37 8.49 3.06 -0.08
CA GLY A 37 8.58 2.77 1.36
C GLY A 37 9.79 1.94 1.74
N ILE A 38 10.13 0.92 0.92
CA ILE A 38 11.25 0.01 1.19
C ILE A 38 12.58 0.70 1.45
N PHE A 39 12.81 1.84 0.81
CA PHE A 39 14.08 2.54 0.90
C PHE A 39 14.35 3.13 2.28
N LEU A 40 13.34 3.40 3.11
CA LEU A 40 13.55 3.93 4.47
C LEU A 40 13.29 2.89 5.56
N LEU A 41 12.56 1.82 5.23
CA LEU A 41 12.13 0.83 6.22
C LEU A 41 13.24 0.20 7.06
N PRO A 42 14.44 -0.14 6.53
CA PRO A 42 15.51 -0.67 7.38
C PRO A 42 15.88 0.28 8.52
N ALA A 43 15.95 1.58 8.26
CA ALA A 43 16.21 2.58 9.29
C ALA A 43 15.04 2.70 10.28
N SER A 44 13.79 2.68 9.79
CA SER A 44 12.59 2.75 10.64
C SER A 44 12.42 1.57 11.59
N VAL A 45 12.96 0.40 11.26
CA VAL A 45 12.85 -0.81 12.10
C VAL A 45 14.12 -1.20 12.83
N ALA A 46 15.27 -0.65 12.44
CA ALA A 46 16.51 -0.79 13.17
C ALA A 46 16.39 -0.44 14.67
N PRO A 47 15.64 0.61 15.10
CA PRO A 47 15.45 0.91 16.52
C PRO A 47 14.92 -0.25 17.37
N PHE A 48 14.25 -1.23 16.76
CA PHE A 48 13.73 -2.41 17.48
C PHE A 48 14.77 -3.52 17.64
N GLY A 49 15.86 -3.49 16.87
CA GLY A 49 16.89 -4.54 16.82
C GLY A 49 16.61 -5.59 15.74
N THR A 50 17.38 -6.68 15.72
CA THR A 50 17.23 -7.74 14.70
C THR A 50 15.93 -8.54 14.84
N ILE A 51 15.18 -8.40 15.94
CA ILE A 51 13.79 -8.90 16.07
C ILE A 51 12.87 -8.34 14.98
N SER A 52 13.17 -7.17 14.41
CA SER A 52 12.44 -6.61 13.28
C SER A 52 12.52 -7.48 12.02
N LEU A 53 13.62 -8.22 11.81
CA LEU A 53 13.75 -9.18 10.70
C LEU A 53 12.81 -10.37 10.90
N VAL A 54 12.65 -10.83 12.16
CA VAL A 54 11.66 -11.86 12.52
C VAL A 54 10.25 -11.31 12.32
N ALA A 55 9.99 -10.06 12.71
CA ALA A 55 8.71 -9.39 12.48
C ALA A 55 8.39 -9.34 10.98
N PHE A 56 9.39 -9.05 10.14
CA PHE A 56 9.24 -9.03 8.69
C PHE A 56 8.90 -10.42 8.13
N ALA A 57 9.55 -11.48 8.60
CA ALA A 57 9.22 -12.85 8.20
C ALA A 57 7.79 -13.23 8.59
N VAL A 58 7.37 -12.95 9.82
CA VAL A 58 6.00 -13.20 10.31
C VAL A 58 4.98 -12.40 9.50
N LEU A 59 5.27 -11.12 9.26
CA LEU A 59 4.44 -10.24 8.44
C LEU A 59 4.29 -10.78 7.01
N THR A 60 5.36 -11.28 6.42
CA THR A 60 5.36 -11.88 5.08
C THR A 60 4.39 -13.05 5.00
N LEU A 61 4.39 -13.93 6.01
CA LEU A 61 3.46 -15.05 6.07
C LEU A 61 1.99 -14.58 6.15
N GLY A 62 1.73 -13.53 6.95
CA GLY A 62 0.40 -12.93 7.04
C GLY A 62 -0.03 -12.23 5.74
N ALA A 63 0.89 -11.54 5.05
CA ALA A 63 0.63 -10.93 3.75
C ALA A 63 0.30 -11.98 2.68
N VAL A 64 1.00 -13.13 2.68
CA VAL A 64 0.70 -14.27 1.81
C VAL A 64 -0.65 -14.90 2.16
N ALA A 65 -1.00 -15.00 3.45
CA ALA A 65 -2.32 -15.46 3.88
C ALA A 65 -3.43 -14.52 3.38
N LEU A 66 -3.23 -13.21 3.48
CA LEU A 66 -4.16 -12.21 2.96
C LEU A 66 -4.27 -12.27 1.43
N ALA A 67 -3.14 -12.45 0.73
CA ALA A 67 -3.09 -12.68 -0.71
C ALA A 67 -3.92 -13.91 -1.14
N LEU A 68 -3.85 -15.00 -0.37
CA LEU A 68 -4.67 -16.20 -0.61
C LEU A 68 -6.17 -15.92 -0.42
N VAL A 69 -6.54 -15.14 0.61
CA VAL A 69 -7.93 -14.72 0.85
C VAL A 69 -8.43 -13.87 -0.32
N PHE A 70 -7.66 -12.87 -0.77
CA PHE A 70 -8.00 -12.08 -1.94
C PHE A 70 -8.15 -12.93 -3.20
N GLY A 71 -7.30 -13.93 -3.39
CA GLY A 71 -7.44 -14.88 -4.50
C GLY A 71 -8.77 -15.64 -4.48
N ARG A 72 -9.27 -16.02 -3.30
CA ARG A 72 -10.58 -16.68 -3.17
C ARG A 72 -11.74 -15.73 -3.40
N LEU A 73 -11.65 -14.52 -2.86
CA LEU A 73 -12.66 -13.48 -3.08
C LEU A 73 -12.73 -13.07 -4.56
N ALA A 74 -11.59 -12.94 -5.23
CA ALA A 74 -11.52 -12.64 -6.66
C ALA A 74 -12.08 -13.76 -7.54
N HIS A 75 -11.91 -15.03 -7.15
CA HIS A 75 -12.56 -16.15 -7.84
C HIS A 75 -14.09 -16.04 -7.77
N ARG A 76 -14.62 -15.65 -6.60
CA ARG A 76 -16.05 -15.52 -6.35
C ARG A 76 -16.67 -14.26 -6.97
N HIS A 77 -15.98 -13.14 -6.84
CA HIS A 77 -16.40 -11.82 -7.28
C HIS A 77 -15.29 -11.20 -8.16
N PRO A 78 -15.13 -11.62 -9.42
CA PRO A 78 -14.05 -11.19 -10.31
C PRO A 78 -14.26 -9.78 -10.90
N GLN A 79 -14.95 -8.91 -10.16
CA GLN A 79 -15.30 -7.56 -10.58
C GLN A 79 -14.21 -6.57 -10.13
N THR A 80 -14.00 -5.51 -10.91
CA THR A 80 -13.11 -4.40 -10.57
C THR A 80 -13.54 -3.73 -9.26
N GLY A 81 -12.58 -3.45 -8.38
CA GLY A 81 -12.80 -2.71 -7.12
C GLY A 81 -12.31 -3.43 -5.87
N GLY A 82 -11.91 -4.70 -5.96
CA GLY A 82 -11.20 -5.42 -4.90
C GLY A 82 -11.90 -5.36 -3.53
N PRO A 83 -11.23 -4.91 -2.45
CA PRO A 83 -11.79 -4.88 -1.10
C PRO A 83 -13.16 -4.18 -0.98
N TYR A 84 -13.39 -3.12 -1.76
CA TYR A 84 -14.65 -2.39 -1.80
C TYR A 84 -15.82 -3.30 -2.25
N VAL A 85 -15.62 -4.04 -3.34
CA VAL A 85 -16.65 -4.94 -3.89
C VAL A 85 -16.94 -6.09 -2.94
N TYR A 86 -15.90 -6.66 -2.32
CA TYR A 86 -16.05 -7.78 -1.40
C TYR A 86 -16.85 -7.38 -0.15
N ALA A 87 -16.53 -6.24 0.45
CA ALA A 87 -17.25 -5.70 1.60
C ALA A 87 -18.71 -5.39 1.26
N ARG A 88 -18.95 -4.75 0.10
CA ARG A 88 -20.30 -4.41 -0.38
C ARG A 88 -21.15 -5.64 -0.65
N ALA A 89 -20.58 -6.66 -1.29
CA ALA A 89 -21.28 -7.90 -1.63
C ALA A 89 -21.64 -8.73 -0.39
N ALA A 90 -20.83 -8.68 0.67
CA ALA A 90 -21.09 -9.40 1.92
C ALA A 90 -22.04 -8.65 2.87
N PHE A 91 -21.84 -7.35 3.04
CA PHE A 91 -22.44 -6.58 4.15
C PHE A 91 -23.24 -5.35 3.70
N GLY A 92 -23.35 -5.09 2.39
CA GLY A 92 -24.12 -3.98 1.83
C GLY A 92 -23.36 -2.66 1.70
N ASP A 93 -24.09 -1.61 1.31
CA ASP A 93 -23.54 -0.34 0.84
C ASP A 93 -22.69 0.40 1.88
N PHE A 94 -23.04 0.35 3.16
CA PHE A 94 -22.27 1.03 4.22
C PHE A 94 -20.88 0.41 4.41
N ALA A 95 -20.76 -0.92 4.39
CA ALA A 95 -19.47 -1.60 4.48
C ALA A 95 -18.61 -1.36 3.23
N GLY A 96 -19.24 -1.33 2.05
CA GLY A 96 -18.59 -0.90 0.82
C GLY A 96 -18.04 0.53 0.94
N PHE A 97 -18.86 1.47 1.40
CA PHE A 97 -18.42 2.84 1.65
C PHE A 97 -17.24 2.90 2.62
N LEU A 98 -17.31 2.19 3.75
CA LEU A 98 -16.25 2.21 4.76
C LEU A 98 -14.93 1.65 4.19
N ALA A 99 -14.98 0.58 3.42
CA ALA A 99 -13.80 0.03 2.73
C ALA A 99 -13.20 1.04 1.74
N ALA A 100 -14.03 1.69 0.92
CA ALA A 100 -13.58 2.69 -0.05
C ALA A 100 -13.03 3.96 0.63
N TRP A 101 -13.68 4.44 1.69
CA TRP A 101 -13.28 5.60 2.47
C TRP A 101 -11.94 5.36 3.18
N SER A 102 -11.80 4.22 3.85
CA SER A 102 -10.57 3.85 4.53
C SER A 102 -9.40 3.65 3.56
N TYR A 103 -9.65 3.02 2.41
CA TYR A 103 -8.64 2.86 1.35
C TYR A 103 -8.23 4.20 0.73
N TRP A 104 -9.18 5.12 0.56
CA TRP A 104 -8.86 6.48 0.12
C TRP A 104 -7.97 7.20 1.14
N ILE A 105 -8.26 7.07 2.44
CA ILE A 105 -7.39 7.60 3.50
C ILE A 105 -5.99 7.00 3.42
N THR A 106 -5.91 5.68 3.37
CA THR A 106 -4.66 4.93 3.22
C THR A 106 -3.83 5.49 2.07
N SER A 107 -4.47 5.74 0.92
CA SER A 107 -3.80 6.21 -0.29
C SER A 107 -3.20 7.62 -0.14
N TRP A 108 -3.95 8.60 0.40
CA TRP A 108 -3.42 9.96 0.52
C TRP A 108 -2.41 10.12 1.65
N VAL A 109 -2.56 9.36 2.75
CA VAL A 109 -1.54 9.31 3.82
C VAL A 109 -0.27 8.62 3.33
N SER A 110 -0.38 7.57 2.50
CA SER A 110 0.78 6.90 1.88
C SER A 110 1.56 7.85 0.95
N ASN A 111 0.86 8.72 0.21
CA ASN A 111 1.51 9.77 -0.58
C ASN A 111 2.30 10.76 0.29
N ALA A 112 1.80 11.08 1.49
CA ALA A 112 2.57 11.87 2.45
C ALA A 112 3.83 11.12 2.91
N ALA A 113 3.71 9.84 3.30
CA ALA A 113 4.84 9.03 3.73
C ALA A 113 5.91 8.88 2.64
N LEU A 114 5.52 8.57 1.41
CA LEU A 114 6.42 8.44 0.26
C LEU A 114 7.16 9.74 -0.05
N ALA A 115 6.47 10.87 0.04
CA ALA A 115 7.08 12.18 -0.16
C ALA A 115 8.11 12.50 0.92
N VAL A 116 7.81 12.21 2.19
CA VAL A 116 8.75 12.38 3.30
C VAL A 116 9.96 11.48 3.14
N ALA A 117 9.77 10.19 2.80
CA ALA A 117 10.87 9.26 2.56
C ALA A 117 11.81 9.72 1.44
N SER A 118 11.27 10.41 0.42
CA SER A 118 12.09 10.95 -0.66
C SER A 118 13.01 12.08 -0.26
N VAL A 119 12.70 12.78 0.84
CA VAL A 119 13.53 13.89 1.33
C VAL A 119 14.89 13.39 1.78
N GLY A 120 14.98 12.25 2.47
CA GLY A 120 16.27 11.69 2.91
C GLY A 120 17.21 11.42 1.74
N TYR A 121 16.68 10.83 0.66
CA TYR A 121 17.44 10.61 -0.57
C TYR A 121 17.73 11.90 -1.35
N LEU A 122 16.82 12.89 -1.31
CA LEU A 122 17.09 14.22 -1.87
C LEU A 122 18.20 14.94 -1.11
N CYS A 123 18.34 14.73 0.19
CA CYS A 123 19.42 15.32 1.00
C CYS A 123 20.79 14.72 0.65
N VAL A 124 20.84 13.46 0.21
CA VAL A 124 22.08 12.86 -0.35
C VAL A 124 22.51 13.60 -1.63
N LEU A 125 21.56 13.95 -2.49
CA LEU A 125 21.84 14.63 -3.77
C LEU A 125 22.07 16.13 -3.59
N PHE A 126 21.31 16.76 -2.69
CA PHE A 126 21.30 18.19 -2.43
C PHE A 126 21.32 18.43 -0.92
N PRO A 127 22.50 18.39 -0.26
CA PRO A 127 22.61 18.51 1.20
C PRO A 127 21.96 19.76 1.80
N ALA A 128 21.85 20.85 1.03
CA ALA A 128 21.19 22.08 1.45
C ALA A 128 19.70 21.89 1.82
N ILE A 129 19.03 20.84 1.31
CA ILE A 129 17.62 20.53 1.67
C ILE A 129 17.51 20.14 3.15
N GLY A 130 18.50 19.42 3.68
CA GLY A 130 18.53 18.96 5.07
C GLY A 130 18.88 20.05 6.08
N ALA A 131 19.25 21.25 5.63
CA ALA A 131 19.69 22.33 6.53
C ALA A 131 18.56 22.84 7.45
N HIS A 132 17.30 22.81 7.00
CA HIS A 132 16.16 23.28 7.76
C HIS A 132 14.92 22.40 7.54
N LYS A 133 14.13 22.19 8.60
CA LYS A 133 12.88 21.41 8.50
C LYS A 133 11.90 21.93 7.45
N TRP A 134 11.91 23.23 7.16
CA TRP A 134 11.04 23.83 6.15
C TRP A 134 11.54 23.61 4.73
N SER A 135 12.85 23.50 4.49
CA SER A 135 13.37 23.08 3.19
C SER A 135 13.06 21.61 2.92
N MET A 136 13.15 20.75 3.94
CA MET A 136 12.69 19.36 3.89
C MET A 136 11.19 19.28 3.57
N CYS A 137 10.36 20.04 4.28
CA CYS A 137 8.92 20.11 4.03
C CYS A 137 8.61 20.57 2.59
N LEU A 138 9.29 21.60 2.09
CA LEU A 138 9.09 22.10 0.73
C LEU A 138 9.51 21.06 -0.31
N ALA A 139 10.59 20.32 -0.09
CA ALA A 139 11.02 19.23 -0.95
C ALA A 139 9.97 18.09 -0.99
N ALA A 140 9.41 17.70 0.16
CA ALA A 140 8.32 16.73 0.22
C ALA A 140 7.07 17.23 -0.54
N LEU A 141 6.68 18.49 -0.36
CA LEU A 141 5.55 19.08 -1.09
C LEU A 141 5.80 19.11 -2.60
N ALA A 142 7.02 19.43 -3.04
CA ALA A 142 7.39 19.38 -4.46
C ALA A 142 7.24 17.95 -5.00
N MET A 143 7.70 16.95 -4.26
CA MET A 143 7.58 15.54 -4.63
C MET A 143 6.12 15.07 -4.72
N GLN A 144 5.18 15.65 -3.97
CA GLN A 144 3.74 15.38 -4.09
C GLN A 144 3.10 16.08 -5.30
N TRP A 145 3.39 17.37 -5.47
CA TRP A 145 2.70 18.21 -6.46
C TRP A 145 3.22 17.99 -7.87
N LEU A 146 4.51 17.69 -8.07
CA LEU A 146 5.06 17.44 -9.41
C LEU A 146 4.32 16.27 -10.12
N PRO A 147 4.16 15.07 -9.51
CA PRO A 147 3.36 14.00 -10.09
C PRO A 147 1.86 14.34 -10.16
N ALA A 148 1.30 15.06 -9.20
CA ALA A 148 -0.11 15.44 -9.22
C ALA A 148 -0.43 16.36 -10.40
N LEU A 149 0.41 17.36 -10.66
CA LEU A 149 0.29 18.26 -11.81
C LEU A 149 0.46 17.51 -13.13
N ALA A 150 1.40 16.55 -13.19
CA ALA A 150 1.56 15.67 -14.35
C ALA A 150 0.30 14.83 -14.62
N ASN A 151 -0.32 14.26 -13.56
CA ASN A 151 -1.60 13.56 -13.67
C ASN A 151 -2.72 14.48 -14.19
N LEU A 152 -2.80 15.72 -13.69
CA LEU A 152 -3.80 16.71 -14.14
C LEU A 152 -3.59 17.15 -15.60
N ALA A 153 -2.35 17.09 -16.11
CA ALA A 153 -2.03 17.40 -17.51
C ALA A 153 -2.58 16.34 -18.48
N GLY A 154 -2.69 15.08 -18.03
CA GLY A 154 -3.33 13.97 -18.76
C GLY A 154 -2.58 12.64 -18.63
N THR A 155 -3.30 11.53 -18.79
CA THR A 155 -2.77 10.16 -18.54
C THR A 155 -1.81 9.63 -19.61
N ARG A 156 -1.62 10.34 -20.73
CA ARG A 156 -0.90 9.84 -21.93
C ARG A 156 0.55 9.44 -21.62
N TYR A 157 1.18 10.06 -20.64
CA TYR A 157 2.58 9.79 -20.26
C TYR A 157 2.72 9.04 -18.92
N VAL A 158 1.64 8.92 -18.14
CA VAL A 158 1.64 8.29 -16.81
C VAL A 158 2.09 6.83 -16.88
N GLY A 159 1.64 6.08 -17.89
CA GLY A 159 2.02 4.68 -18.07
C GLY A 159 3.49 4.46 -18.42
N ALA A 160 4.08 5.33 -19.26
CA ALA A 160 5.49 5.24 -19.64
C ALA A 160 6.41 5.59 -18.47
N VAL A 161 6.09 6.66 -17.73
CA VAL A 161 6.81 7.06 -16.51
C VAL A 161 6.75 5.94 -15.47
N GLN A 162 5.58 5.33 -15.28
CA GLN A 162 5.42 4.20 -14.34
C GLN A 162 6.28 3.00 -14.72
N LEU A 163 6.37 2.66 -16.00
CA LEU A 163 7.15 1.52 -16.48
C LEU A 163 8.65 1.75 -16.25
N VAL A 164 9.16 2.93 -16.63
CA VAL A 164 10.58 3.29 -16.41
C VAL A 164 10.90 3.29 -14.92
N ALA A 165 10.07 3.95 -14.10
CA ALA A 165 10.24 3.95 -12.64
C ALA A 165 10.19 2.53 -12.05
N THR A 166 9.37 1.64 -12.64
CA THR A 166 9.27 0.25 -12.20
C THR A 166 10.52 -0.56 -12.54
N VAL A 167 11.14 -0.38 -13.70
CA VAL A 167 12.42 -1.06 -13.99
C VAL A 167 13.54 -0.49 -13.12
N LEU A 168 13.58 0.84 -12.98
CA LEU A 168 14.64 1.55 -12.28
C LEU A 168 14.63 1.34 -10.76
N LYS A 169 13.49 0.96 -10.16
CA LYS A 169 13.45 0.56 -8.75
C LYS A 169 13.97 -0.85 -8.51
N PHE A 170 13.75 -1.77 -9.44
CA PHE A 170 14.09 -3.19 -9.24
C PHE A 170 15.59 -3.43 -9.27
N ALA A 171 16.30 -2.86 -10.24
CA ALA A 171 17.71 -3.17 -10.44
C ALA A 171 18.59 -2.74 -9.23
N PRO A 172 18.49 -1.51 -8.69
CA PRO A 172 19.28 -1.10 -7.52
C PRO A 172 18.89 -1.85 -6.25
N LEU A 173 17.59 -2.09 -6.03
CA LEU A 173 17.13 -2.86 -4.87
C LEU A 173 17.65 -4.30 -4.91
N MET A 174 17.60 -4.94 -6.08
CA MET A 174 18.15 -6.29 -6.25
C MET A 174 19.66 -6.33 -6.09
N LEU A 175 20.37 -5.30 -6.58
CA LEU A 175 21.80 -5.17 -6.41
C LEU A 175 22.18 -5.11 -4.92
N VAL A 176 21.49 -4.32 -4.11
CA VAL A 176 21.75 -4.28 -2.66
C VAL A 176 21.27 -5.55 -1.98
N ALA A 177 20.10 -6.06 -2.33
CA ALA A 177 19.51 -7.25 -1.72
C ALA A 177 20.37 -8.51 -1.88
N VAL A 178 20.95 -8.74 -3.07
CA VAL A 178 21.79 -9.91 -3.33
C VAL A 178 23.27 -9.58 -3.21
N GLY A 179 23.72 -8.48 -3.82
CA GLY A 179 25.11 -8.05 -3.78
C GLY A 179 25.58 -7.73 -2.37
N GLY A 180 24.71 -7.12 -1.55
CA GLY A 180 25.03 -6.78 -0.17
C GLY A 180 25.34 -7.98 0.73
N LEU A 181 24.79 -9.16 0.41
CA LEU A 181 25.06 -10.40 1.17
C LEU A 181 26.53 -10.84 1.07
N PHE A 182 27.23 -10.48 0.00
CA PHE A 182 28.66 -10.80 -0.18
C PHE A 182 29.59 -9.91 0.65
N PHE A 183 29.09 -8.78 1.14
CA PHE A 183 29.81 -7.80 1.94
C PHE A 183 29.24 -7.73 3.37
N PHE A 184 28.42 -8.72 3.74
CA PHE A 184 27.73 -8.78 5.03
C PHE A 184 28.74 -8.95 6.17
N ASP A 185 28.68 -8.07 7.16
CA ASP A 185 29.45 -8.19 8.40
C ASP A 185 28.49 -8.34 9.60
N PRO A 186 28.48 -9.50 10.28
CA PRO A 186 27.69 -9.71 11.49
C PRO A 186 27.97 -8.70 12.61
N ALA A 187 29.14 -8.06 12.64
CA ALA A 187 29.49 -7.05 13.64
C ALA A 187 28.66 -5.76 13.50
N ASN A 188 28.07 -5.51 12.33
CA ASN A 188 27.17 -4.37 12.11
C ASN A 188 25.78 -4.59 12.73
N LEU A 189 25.42 -5.85 13.00
CA LEU A 189 24.12 -6.19 13.55
C LEU A 189 23.95 -5.59 14.95
N GLY A 190 22.82 -4.94 15.16
CA GLY A 190 22.40 -4.49 16.49
C GLY A 190 22.02 -5.65 17.40
N PRO A 191 21.71 -5.35 18.67
CA PRO A 191 21.17 -6.35 19.58
C PRO A 191 19.87 -6.95 19.02
N PHE A 192 19.54 -8.16 19.47
CA PHE A 192 18.26 -8.79 19.09
C PHE A 192 17.07 -7.91 19.47
N GLN A 193 17.16 -7.29 20.64
CA GLN A 193 16.18 -6.37 21.18
C GLN A 193 16.91 -5.09 21.56
N ALA A 194 16.70 -4.03 20.79
CA ALA A 194 17.32 -2.72 21.02
C ALA A 194 16.45 -1.78 21.88
N THR A 195 15.19 -2.14 22.13
CA THR A 195 14.25 -1.36 22.95
C THR A 195 14.07 -1.97 24.33
N GLY A 196 13.64 -1.17 25.32
CA GLY A 196 13.20 -1.65 26.62
C GLY A 196 11.80 -2.31 26.63
N GLN A 197 11.16 -2.46 25.47
CA GLN A 197 9.86 -3.14 25.34
C GLN A 197 10.02 -4.65 25.50
N SER A 198 8.95 -5.41 25.71
CA SER A 198 9.01 -6.88 25.62
C SER A 198 9.30 -7.35 24.18
N PRO A 199 9.87 -8.55 23.95
CA PRO A 199 10.12 -9.06 22.60
C PRO A 199 8.85 -9.09 21.75
N ALA A 200 7.72 -9.49 22.34
CA ALA A 200 6.42 -9.49 21.66
C ALA A 200 5.95 -8.08 21.30
N GLY A 201 6.22 -7.08 22.14
CA GLY A 201 5.92 -5.67 21.86
C GLY A 201 6.74 -5.14 20.68
N ALA A 202 8.06 -5.35 20.71
CA ALA A 202 8.97 -4.93 19.65
C ALA A 202 8.65 -5.61 18.30
N LEU A 203 8.31 -6.91 18.34
CA LEU A 203 7.84 -7.66 17.17
C LEU A 203 6.57 -7.03 16.58
N SER A 204 5.59 -6.71 17.42
CA SER A 204 4.30 -6.15 16.99
C SER A 204 4.44 -4.75 16.43
N ALA A 205 5.23 -3.89 17.08
CA ALA A 205 5.50 -2.53 16.62
C ALA A 205 6.28 -2.52 15.29
N SER A 206 7.29 -3.37 15.16
CA SER A 206 8.03 -3.55 13.90
C SER A 206 7.11 -4.04 12.78
N ALA A 207 6.27 -5.04 13.05
CA ALA A 207 5.34 -5.59 12.07
C ALA A 207 4.33 -4.54 11.57
N ALA A 208 3.87 -3.65 12.46
CA ALA A 208 2.99 -2.55 12.08
C ALA A 208 3.66 -1.60 11.09
N ILE A 209 4.90 -1.15 11.36
CA ILE A 209 5.65 -0.29 10.42
C ILE A 209 5.88 -1.02 9.09
N LEU A 210 6.29 -2.28 9.16
CA LEU A 210 6.61 -3.10 7.99
C LEU A 210 5.38 -3.42 7.12
N LEU A 211 4.15 -3.35 7.65
CA LEU A 211 2.94 -3.55 6.85
C LEU A 211 2.89 -2.59 5.66
N PHE A 212 3.43 -1.38 5.82
CA PHE A 212 3.54 -0.40 4.76
C PHE A 212 4.20 -0.96 3.49
N SER A 213 5.19 -1.86 3.65
CA SER A 213 5.84 -2.52 2.52
C SER A 213 4.87 -3.34 1.68
N TYR A 214 3.86 -3.95 2.31
CA TYR A 214 2.93 -4.89 1.66
C TYR A 214 1.62 -4.26 1.18
N LEU A 215 1.48 -2.94 1.33
CA LEU A 215 0.36 -2.22 0.73
C LEU A 215 0.43 -2.33 -0.79
N GLY A 216 -0.69 -2.70 -1.40
CA GLY A 216 -0.75 -3.01 -2.82
C GLY A 216 -0.90 -4.51 -3.12
N VAL A 217 -0.95 -5.38 -2.12
CA VAL A 217 -1.35 -6.79 -2.28
C VAL A 217 -2.72 -6.93 -2.97
N GLU A 218 -3.62 -5.97 -2.74
CA GLU A 218 -4.95 -5.88 -3.35
C GLU A 218 -4.95 -5.38 -4.80
N SER A 219 -3.81 -4.94 -5.35
CA SER A 219 -3.74 -4.23 -6.64
C SER A 219 -4.38 -5.01 -7.80
N ALA A 220 -4.09 -6.31 -7.92
CA ALA A 220 -4.70 -7.13 -8.96
C ALA A 220 -6.22 -7.30 -8.78
N ALA A 221 -6.71 -7.31 -7.53
CA ALA A 221 -8.13 -7.39 -7.23
C ALA A 221 -8.86 -6.08 -7.54
N VAL A 222 -8.21 -4.94 -7.26
CA VAL A 222 -8.74 -3.62 -7.62
C VAL A 222 -8.87 -3.49 -9.15
N SER A 223 -7.89 -3.98 -9.91
CA SER A 223 -7.89 -3.95 -11.38
C SER A 223 -8.40 -5.24 -12.05
N ALA A 224 -9.24 -6.03 -11.36
CA ALA A 224 -9.66 -7.35 -11.84
C ALA A 224 -10.28 -7.33 -13.26
N GLY A 225 -11.03 -6.30 -13.63
CA GLY A 225 -11.63 -6.18 -14.97
C GLY A 225 -10.63 -6.07 -16.13
N GLU A 226 -9.38 -5.67 -15.84
CA GLU A 226 -8.30 -5.54 -16.84
C GLU A 226 -7.45 -6.82 -16.95
N VAL A 227 -7.61 -7.74 -16.00
CA VAL A 227 -6.89 -9.02 -15.95
C VAL A 227 -7.57 -10.05 -16.83
N ARG A 228 -6.78 -10.75 -17.66
CA ARG A 228 -7.26 -11.89 -18.45
C ARG A 228 -7.56 -13.06 -17.51
N ASP A 229 -8.73 -13.67 -17.63
CA ASP A 229 -9.20 -14.74 -16.73
C ASP A 229 -9.08 -14.35 -15.24
N PRO A 230 -9.81 -13.30 -14.80
CA PRO A 230 -9.60 -12.69 -13.49
C PRO A 230 -9.87 -13.65 -12.34
N ALA A 231 -10.82 -14.56 -12.49
CA ALA A 231 -11.14 -15.57 -11.47
C ALA A 231 -9.95 -16.47 -11.12
N ARG A 232 -9.03 -16.71 -12.06
CA ARG A 232 -7.82 -17.52 -11.84
C ARG A 232 -6.57 -16.67 -11.64
N ASN A 233 -6.40 -15.64 -12.45
CA ASN A 233 -5.14 -14.92 -12.53
C ASN A 233 -4.97 -13.83 -11.48
N VAL A 234 -6.06 -13.24 -10.95
CA VAL A 234 -5.94 -12.25 -9.86
C VAL A 234 -5.29 -12.89 -8.63
N GLY A 235 -5.81 -14.02 -8.16
CA GLY A 235 -5.25 -14.70 -6.99
C GLY A 235 -3.81 -15.16 -7.19
N ARG A 236 -3.49 -15.72 -8.37
CA ARG A 236 -2.11 -16.15 -8.69
C ARG A 236 -1.16 -14.96 -8.77
N ALA A 237 -1.56 -13.88 -9.42
CA ALA A 237 -0.77 -12.65 -9.53
C ALA A 237 -0.52 -12.03 -8.15
N THR A 238 -1.54 -11.98 -7.30
CA THR A 238 -1.42 -11.45 -5.94
C THR A 238 -0.42 -12.27 -5.11
N ILE A 239 -0.50 -13.61 -5.13
CA ILE A 239 0.44 -14.48 -4.39
C ILE A 239 1.87 -14.37 -4.93
N LEU A 240 2.05 -14.51 -6.24
CA LEU A 240 3.37 -14.47 -6.87
C LEU A 240 4.03 -13.09 -6.71
N GLY A 241 3.26 -12.02 -6.88
CA GLY A 241 3.75 -10.66 -6.73
C GLY A 241 4.15 -10.34 -5.29
N THR A 242 3.35 -10.79 -4.32
CA THR A 242 3.65 -10.64 -2.89
C THR A 242 4.89 -11.43 -2.50
N ALA A 243 5.01 -12.69 -2.93
CA ALA A 243 6.18 -13.52 -2.66
C ALA A 243 7.45 -12.96 -3.32
N GLY A 244 7.36 -12.50 -4.57
CA GLY A 244 8.47 -11.87 -5.27
C GLY A 244 8.96 -10.60 -4.56
N ALA A 245 8.03 -9.76 -4.11
CA ALA A 245 8.39 -8.56 -3.35
C ALA A 245 8.97 -8.88 -1.96
N ALA A 246 8.42 -9.89 -1.27
CA ALA A 246 8.94 -10.33 0.01
C ALA A 246 10.41 -10.75 -0.06
N VAL A 247 10.82 -11.45 -1.12
CA VAL A 247 12.23 -11.82 -1.33
C VAL A 247 13.11 -10.59 -1.42
N VAL A 248 12.74 -9.60 -2.23
CA VAL A 248 13.50 -8.34 -2.37
C VAL A 248 13.61 -7.63 -1.03
N TYR A 249 12.52 -7.59 -0.27
CA TYR A 249 12.44 -6.84 0.98
C TYR A 249 13.21 -7.48 2.13
N LEU A 250 13.05 -8.80 2.32
CA LEU A 250 13.76 -9.53 3.36
C LEU A 250 15.26 -9.52 3.09
N LEU A 251 15.69 -9.82 1.86
CA LEU A 251 17.10 -9.80 1.49
C LEU A 251 17.67 -8.38 1.51
N GLY A 252 16.94 -7.39 1.00
CA GLY A 252 17.34 -5.99 1.02
C GLY A 252 17.54 -5.46 2.44
N THR A 253 16.58 -5.71 3.33
CA THR A 253 16.65 -5.26 4.73
C THR A 253 17.75 -5.99 5.49
N LEU A 254 17.89 -7.32 5.30
CA LEU A 254 18.96 -8.10 5.89
C LEU A 254 20.34 -7.61 5.44
N SER A 255 20.52 -7.37 4.14
CA SER A 255 21.76 -6.82 3.58
C SER A 255 22.11 -5.46 4.19
N VAL A 256 21.14 -4.54 4.28
CA VAL A 256 21.37 -3.24 4.92
C VAL A 256 21.79 -3.37 6.38
N PHE A 257 21.15 -4.27 7.15
CA PHE A 257 21.50 -4.54 8.54
C PHE A 257 22.93 -5.08 8.71
N GLY A 258 23.43 -5.85 7.76
CA GLY A 258 24.81 -6.36 7.78
C GLY A 258 25.85 -5.42 7.18
N LEU A 259 25.43 -4.38 6.46
CA LEU A 259 26.33 -3.42 5.79
C LEU A 259 26.51 -2.12 6.57
N VAL A 260 25.48 -1.69 7.29
CA VAL A 260 25.46 -0.41 8.01
C VAL A 260 25.42 -0.70 9.50
N ALA A 261 26.44 -0.23 10.23
CA ALA A 261 26.50 -0.36 11.68
C ALA A 261 25.20 0.14 12.34
N HIS A 262 24.67 -0.65 13.27
CA HIS A 262 23.37 -0.39 13.92
C HIS A 262 23.17 1.04 14.40
N GLU A 263 24.16 1.61 15.10
CA GLU A 263 24.09 2.98 15.63
C GLU A 263 23.88 4.03 14.53
N LYS A 264 24.49 3.82 13.36
CA LYS A 264 24.30 4.69 12.19
C LYS A 264 22.97 4.41 11.49
N LEU A 265 22.57 3.14 11.41
CA LEU A 265 21.35 2.72 10.72
C LEU A 265 20.09 3.29 11.38
N VAL A 266 20.04 3.33 12.71
CA VAL A 266 18.90 3.85 13.49
C VAL A 266 18.58 5.32 13.18
N THR A 267 19.57 6.11 12.78
CA THR A 267 19.41 7.53 12.44
C THR A 267 19.57 7.81 10.94
N SER A 268 19.62 6.77 10.10
CA SER A 268 19.87 6.93 8.66
C SER A 268 18.62 7.43 7.93
N GLU A 269 18.77 8.50 7.17
CA GLU A 269 17.72 9.00 6.27
C GLU A 269 17.76 8.35 4.87
N ALA A 270 18.81 7.60 4.55
CA ALA A 270 19.01 6.97 3.25
C ALA A 270 19.78 5.64 3.39
N PRO A 271 19.19 4.61 4.04
CA PRO A 271 19.94 3.42 4.47
C PRO A 271 20.48 2.58 3.30
N PHE A 272 19.83 2.59 2.13
CA PHE A 272 20.38 1.92 0.94
C PHE A 272 21.57 2.68 0.33
N THR A 273 21.60 4.01 0.42
CA THR A 273 22.76 4.82 0.04
C THR A 273 23.93 4.51 0.98
N ASP A 274 23.68 4.46 2.30
CA ASP A 274 24.69 4.10 3.29
C ASP A 274 25.26 2.70 3.05
N ALA A 275 24.39 1.72 2.78
CA ALA A 275 24.79 0.35 2.50
C ALA A 275 25.70 0.25 1.27
N VAL A 276 25.36 0.94 0.18
CA VAL A 276 26.18 0.93 -1.05
C VAL A 276 27.51 1.66 -0.85
N ASN A 277 27.54 2.75 -0.09
CA ASN A 277 28.78 3.42 0.27
C ASN A 277 29.70 2.51 1.12
N ALA A 278 29.13 1.70 2.01
CA ALA A 278 29.87 0.70 2.78
C ALA A 278 30.43 -0.43 1.90
N MET A 279 29.68 -0.89 0.88
CA MET A 279 30.12 -1.96 -0.03
C MET A 279 31.32 -1.56 -0.90
N PHE A 280 31.27 -0.38 -1.53
CA PHE A 280 32.25 -0.01 -2.58
C PHE A 280 33.28 1.04 -2.14
N GLY A 281 33.08 1.66 -0.97
CA GLY A 281 33.86 2.81 -0.54
C GLY A 281 33.51 4.09 -1.32
N GLY A 282 33.60 5.23 -0.63
CA GLY A 282 33.25 6.54 -1.19
C GLY A 282 31.73 6.81 -1.25
N THR A 283 31.33 7.82 -2.03
CA THR A 283 29.93 8.30 -2.08
C THR A 283 29.25 8.12 -3.44
N TRP A 284 30.00 7.77 -4.49
CA TRP A 284 29.48 7.72 -5.87
C TRP A 284 28.36 6.69 -6.03
N GLY A 285 28.51 5.50 -5.44
CA GLY A 285 27.53 4.43 -5.51
C GLY A 285 26.25 4.80 -4.78
N GLY A 286 26.37 5.38 -3.58
CA GLY A 286 25.24 5.90 -2.82
C GLY A 286 24.49 7.02 -3.55
N THR A 287 25.18 7.91 -4.27
CA THR A 287 24.55 8.94 -5.11
C THR A 287 23.73 8.32 -6.25
N LEU A 288 24.24 7.27 -6.91
CA LEU A 288 23.48 6.56 -7.95
C LEU A 288 22.21 5.91 -7.38
N VAL A 289 22.31 5.28 -6.20
CA VAL A 289 21.15 4.72 -5.51
C VAL A 289 20.17 5.82 -5.11
N ALA A 290 20.64 6.96 -4.64
CA ALA A 290 19.77 8.08 -4.27
C ALA A 290 19.00 8.64 -5.48
N CYS A 291 19.65 8.81 -6.63
CA CYS A 291 18.99 9.17 -7.88
C CYS A 291 17.89 8.15 -8.25
N ALA A 292 18.20 6.86 -8.18
CA ALA A 292 17.23 5.81 -8.50
C ALA A 292 16.07 5.74 -7.50
N ALA A 293 16.34 5.94 -6.21
CA ALA A 293 15.34 6.00 -5.14
C ALA A 293 14.38 7.18 -5.35
N VAL A 294 14.89 8.38 -5.64
CA VAL A 294 14.06 9.56 -5.91
C VAL A 294 13.18 9.35 -7.15
N ILE A 295 13.73 8.81 -8.24
CA ILE A 295 12.94 8.50 -9.45
C ILE A 295 11.88 7.43 -9.16
N SER A 296 12.23 6.40 -8.40
CA SER A 296 11.30 5.35 -7.96
C SER A 296 10.15 5.94 -7.13
N MET A 297 10.46 6.77 -6.14
CA MET A 297 9.46 7.41 -5.27
C MET A 297 8.58 8.38 -6.04
N ALA A 298 9.12 9.17 -6.97
CA ALA A 298 8.35 10.01 -7.87
C ALA A 298 7.39 9.20 -8.74
N GLY A 299 7.84 8.06 -9.28
CA GLY A 299 7.00 7.11 -10.00
C GLY A 299 5.90 6.50 -9.13
N ALA A 300 6.24 6.08 -7.91
CA ALA A 300 5.26 5.56 -6.95
C ALA A 300 4.20 6.61 -6.60
N LEU A 301 4.60 7.85 -6.31
CA LEU A 301 3.69 8.97 -6.05
C LEU A 301 2.78 9.26 -7.24
N ASN A 302 3.29 9.17 -8.46
CA ASN A 302 2.50 9.32 -9.67
C ASN A 302 1.39 8.26 -9.77
N GLY A 303 1.72 6.98 -9.54
CA GLY A 303 0.76 5.87 -9.56
C GLY A 303 -0.26 5.93 -8.42
N TRP A 304 0.19 6.18 -7.19
CA TRP A 304 -0.68 6.27 -6.02
C TRP A 304 -1.61 7.48 -6.07
N THR A 305 -1.17 8.63 -6.59
CA THR A 305 -2.04 9.80 -6.82
C THR A 305 -3.14 9.52 -7.82
N LEU A 306 -2.87 8.69 -8.84
CA LEU A 306 -3.92 8.26 -9.76
C LEU A 306 -4.90 7.30 -9.08
N LEU A 307 -4.39 6.28 -8.37
CA LEU A 307 -5.21 5.31 -7.64
C LEU A 307 -6.11 5.98 -6.60
N SER A 308 -5.57 6.93 -5.84
CA SER A 308 -6.30 7.67 -4.82
C SER A 308 -7.42 8.53 -5.39
N ALA A 309 -7.34 8.92 -6.67
CA ALA A 309 -8.42 9.62 -7.37
C ALA A 309 -9.45 8.65 -7.97
N GLN A 310 -9.04 7.45 -8.41
CA GLN A 310 -9.94 6.48 -9.03
C GLN A 310 -10.88 5.78 -8.03
N THR A 311 -10.42 5.48 -6.81
CA THR A 311 -11.27 4.81 -5.80
C THR A 311 -12.49 5.67 -5.42
N PRO A 312 -12.33 6.96 -5.04
CA PRO A 312 -13.45 7.87 -4.83
C PRO A 312 -14.34 8.03 -6.07
N TYR A 313 -13.75 8.10 -7.27
CA TYR A 313 -14.50 8.19 -8.52
C TYR A 313 -15.40 6.97 -8.75
N ALA A 314 -14.89 5.75 -8.53
CA ALA A 314 -15.66 4.52 -8.66
C ALA A 314 -16.77 4.44 -7.62
N ALA A 315 -16.46 4.74 -6.36
CA ALA A 315 -17.46 4.80 -5.29
C ALA A 315 -18.52 5.88 -5.56
N ALA A 316 -18.14 7.02 -6.15
CA ALA A 316 -19.07 8.09 -6.48
C ALA A 316 -20.04 7.66 -7.59
N LYS A 317 -19.57 6.93 -8.61
CA LYS A 317 -20.44 6.33 -9.64
C LYS A 317 -21.50 5.38 -9.08
N ASP A 318 -21.18 4.68 -8.00
CA ASP A 318 -22.13 3.83 -7.26
C ASP A 318 -22.99 4.62 -6.27
N GLY A 319 -22.89 5.96 -6.26
CA GLY A 319 -23.57 6.87 -5.35
C GLY A 319 -23.03 6.85 -3.92
N LEU A 320 -21.94 6.13 -3.65
CA LEU A 320 -21.35 5.94 -2.32
C LEU A 320 -20.28 6.99 -1.97
N PHE A 321 -19.82 7.82 -2.90
CA PHE A 321 -18.97 9.00 -2.63
C PHE A 321 -19.62 10.31 -3.12
N PRO A 322 -19.20 11.50 -2.64
CA PRO A 322 -19.78 12.76 -3.10
C PRO A 322 -19.68 12.93 -4.62
N ARG A 323 -20.77 13.38 -5.26
CA ARG A 323 -20.90 13.50 -6.73
C ARG A 323 -19.78 14.30 -7.41
N ALA A 324 -19.15 15.25 -6.69
CA ALA A 324 -18.02 16.02 -7.21
C ALA A 324 -16.83 15.14 -7.65
N PHE A 325 -16.67 13.95 -7.07
CA PHE A 325 -15.61 13.00 -7.43
C PHE A 325 -15.89 12.23 -8.73
N GLU A 326 -17.10 12.32 -9.31
CA GLU A 326 -17.46 11.67 -10.59
C GLU A 326 -16.91 12.43 -11.80
N THR A 327 -16.56 13.70 -11.67
CA THR A 327 -16.17 14.54 -12.81
C THR A 327 -14.76 14.21 -13.30
N LYS A 328 -14.66 13.72 -14.54
CA LYS A 328 -13.38 13.54 -15.24
C LYS A 328 -13.09 14.69 -16.19
N ARG A 329 -11.83 15.13 -16.24
CA ARG A 329 -11.30 16.02 -17.28
C ARG A 329 -10.03 15.39 -17.83
N ARG A 330 -9.88 15.34 -19.16
CA ARG A 330 -8.72 14.70 -19.82
C ARG A 330 -8.46 13.26 -19.33
N GLY A 331 -9.52 12.52 -19.00
CA GLY A 331 -9.44 11.13 -18.53
C GLY A 331 -9.17 10.94 -17.03
N VAL A 332 -8.95 12.02 -16.26
CA VAL A 332 -8.57 11.96 -14.83
C VAL A 332 -9.65 12.57 -13.93
N PRO A 333 -9.98 11.96 -12.77
CA PRO A 333 -10.86 12.56 -11.76
C PRO A 333 -10.17 13.76 -11.07
N VAL A 334 -10.37 14.97 -11.60
CA VAL A 334 -9.64 16.18 -11.17
C VAL A 334 -9.84 16.49 -9.69
N VAL A 335 -11.09 16.43 -9.21
CA VAL A 335 -11.41 16.68 -7.80
C VAL A 335 -10.73 15.64 -6.90
N GLY A 336 -10.71 14.38 -7.33
CA GLY A 336 -10.04 13.30 -6.60
C GLY A 336 -8.54 13.56 -6.43
N VAL A 337 -7.85 13.98 -7.50
CA VAL A 337 -6.43 14.33 -7.45
C VAL A 337 -6.20 15.54 -6.54
N VAL A 338 -6.90 16.65 -6.78
CA VAL A 338 -6.67 17.90 -6.02
C VAL A 338 -6.93 17.70 -4.53
N VAL A 339 -8.07 17.11 -4.15
CA VAL A 339 -8.41 16.90 -2.73
C VAL A 339 -7.41 15.95 -2.07
N THR A 340 -7.05 14.85 -2.71
CA THR A 340 -6.07 13.89 -2.18
C THR A 340 -4.72 14.57 -1.95
N THR A 341 -4.19 15.26 -2.97
CA THR A 341 -2.88 15.91 -2.87
C THR A 341 -2.90 17.03 -1.82
N SER A 342 -3.97 17.82 -1.75
CA SER A 342 -4.13 18.86 -0.73
C SER A 342 -4.18 18.29 0.69
N LEU A 343 -4.89 17.17 0.93
CA LEU A 343 -4.92 16.51 2.23
C LEU A 343 -3.55 15.92 2.61
N ALA A 344 -2.87 15.28 1.67
CA ALA A 344 -1.51 14.78 1.86
C ALA A 344 -0.52 15.91 2.20
N SER A 345 -0.63 17.05 1.50
CA SER A 345 0.17 18.24 1.77
C SER A 345 -0.12 18.84 3.14
N ALA A 346 -1.40 18.98 3.53
CA ALA A 346 -1.77 19.48 4.84
C ALA A 346 -1.22 18.59 5.97
N LEU A 347 -1.30 17.27 5.81
CA LEU A 347 -0.74 16.33 6.76
C LEU A 347 0.80 16.39 6.79
N THR A 348 1.45 16.58 5.64
CA THR A 348 2.91 16.76 5.57
C THR A 348 3.33 18.00 6.36
N VAL A 349 2.70 19.15 6.10
CA VAL A 349 2.98 20.40 6.82
C VAL A 349 2.73 20.23 8.32
N TYR A 350 1.61 19.63 8.72
CA TYR A 350 1.27 19.38 10.11
C TYR A 350 2.31 18.51 10.84
N ASN A 351 2.87 17.49 10.19
CA ASN A 351 3.90 16.68 10.84
C ASN A 351 5.22 17.45 10.98
N TYR A 352 5.63 18.20 9.96
CA TYR A 352 6.85 19.03 10.02
C TYR A 352 6.76 20.20 11.03
N THR A 353 5.56 20.65 11.42
CA THR A 353 5.41 21.65 12.50
C THR A 353 5.75 21.05 13.86
N ALA A 354 5.37 19.79 14.10
CA ALA A 354 5.67 19.04 15.32
C ALA A 354 7.15 18.60 15.43
N GLY A 355 7.84 18.45 14.30
CA GLY A 355 9.25 18.07 14.22
C GLY A 355 9.58 17.43 12.87
N SER A 356 10.85 17.20 12.56
CA SER A 356 11.27 16.43 11.37
C SER A 356 11.52 14.95 11.69
N GLU A 357 11.81 14.63 12.95
CA GLU A 357 12.08 13.26 13.40
C GLU A 357 10.79 12.44 13.45
N GLY A 358 10.85 11.19 13.00
CA GLY A 358 9.74 10.24 13.11
C GLY A 358 8.54 10.51 12.21
N VAL A 359 8.60 11.53 11.34
CA VAL A 359 7.46 11.93 10.48
C VAL A 359 7.03 10.79 9.57
N PHE A 360 7.99 10.06 9.01
CA PHE A 360 7.69 8.90 8.15
C PHE A 360 6.95 7.81 8.93
N GLU A 361 7.45 7.44 10.11
CA GLU A 361 6.90 6.40 10.97
C GLU A 361 5.47 6.73 11.40
N ILE A 362 5.20 7.99 11.79
CA ILE A 362 3.85 8.45 12.15
C ILE A 362 2.88 8.24 10.98
N LEU A 363 3.26 8.67 9.78
CA LEU A 363 2.43 8.53 8.57
C LEU A 363 2.21 7.05 8.20
N VAL A 364 3.25 6.24 8.35
CA VAL A 364 3.20 4.79 8.10
C VAL A 364 2.26 4.08 9.08
N LEU A 365 2.29 4.43 10.37
CA LEU A 365 1.42 3.80 11.37
C LEU A 365 -0.05 4.14 11.14
N VAL A 366 -0.36 5.40 10.76
CA VAL A 366 -1.73 5.80 10.38
C VAL A 366 -2.19 5.04 9.12
N THR A 367 -1.31 4.92 8.13
CA THR A 367 -1.57 4.12 6.93
C THR A 367 -1.83 2.67 7.27
N THR A 368 -1.06 2.10 8.19
CA THR A 368 -1.17 0.70 8.63
C THR A 368 -2.57 0.42 9.18
N PHE A 369 -3.03 1.26 10.11
CA PHE A 369 -4.39 1.12 10.65
C PHE A 369 -5.45 1.27 9.55
N THR A 370 -5.37 2.32 8.73
CA THR A 370 -6.39 2.58 7.70
C THR A 370 -6.42 1.52 6.60
N ALA A 371 -5.29 0.87 6.30
CA ALA A 371 -5.21 -0.27 5.39
C ALA A 371 -5.78 -1.56 6.00
N THR A 372 -5.67 -1.75 7.31
CA THR A 372 -6.23 -2.96 7.96
C THR A 372 -7.74 -3.02 7.89
N VAL A 373 -8.45 -1.89 7.79
CA VAL A 373 -9.93 -1.86 7.69
C VAL A 373 -10.46 -2.59 6.44
N PRO A 374 -10.04 -2.26 5.20
CA PRO A 374 -10.47 -3.03 4.02
C PRO A 374 -9.99 -4.49 4.07
N TYR A 375 -8.87 -4.79 4.72
CA TYR A 375 -8.37 -6.17 4.88
C TYR A 375 -9.22 -6.99 5.85
N LEU A 376 -9.62 -6.39 6.99
CA LEU A 376 -10.56 -6.96 7.95
C LEU A 376 -11.94 -7.18 7.32
N LEU A 377 -12.45 -6.20 6.56
CA LEU A 377 -13.72 -6.33 5.86
C LEU A 377 -13.67 -7.43 4.79
N SER A 378 -12.54 -7.57 4.08
CA SER A 378 -12.37 -8.61 3.06
C SER A 378 -12.27 -10.01 3.69
N THR A 379 -11.48 -10.16 4.75
CA THR A 379 -11.36 -11.44 5.48
C THR A 379 -12.68 -11.81 6.15
N ALA A 380 -13.40 -10.86 6.75
CA ALA A 380 -14.74 -11.06 7.26
C ALA A 380 -15.74 -11.43 6.16
N ALA A 381 -15.67 -10.80 4.98
CA ALA A 381 -16.51 -11.16 3.83
C ALA A 381 -16.25 -12.61 3.39
N GLN A 382 -14.99 -13.05 3.39
CA GLN A 382 -14.66 -14.44 3.09
C GLN A 382 -15.27 -15.39 4.13
N ILE A 383 -15.15 -15.09 5.43
CA ILE A 383 -15.79 -15.89 6.51
C ILE A 383 -17.31 -15.93 6.31
N TYR A 384 -17.94 -14.79 6.03
CA TYR A 384 -19.37 -14.69 5.77
C TYR A 384 -19.81 -15.57 4.59
N PHE A 385 -19.06 -15.57 3.48
CA PHE A 385 -19.39 -16.41 2.33
C PHE A 385 -19.21 -17.91 2.61
N LEU A 386 -18.23 -18.29 3.43
CA LEU A 386 -18.04 -19.68 3.85
C LEU A 386 -19.17 -20.16 4.78
N LEU A 387 -19.61 -19.32 5.72
CA LEU A 387 -20.67 -19.65 6.69
C LEU A 387 -22.08 -19.60 6.09
N SER A 388 -22.34 -18.67 5.16
CA SER A 388 -23.66 -18.50 4.56
C SER A 388 -24.03 -19.60 3.56
N GLY A 389 -23.07 -20.43 3.13
CA GLY A 389 -23.29 -21.52 2.16
C GLY A 389 -23.75 -21.06 0.77
N ARG A 390 -23.79 -19.74 0.52
CA ARG A 390 -24.16 -19.18 -0.79
C ARG A 390 -23.04 -19.46 -1.79
N GLY A 391 -23.33 -20.12 -2.91
CA GLY A 391 -22.50 -20.03 -4.11
C GLY A 391 -21.60 -21.23 -4.46
N GLU A 392 -21.20 -22.10 -3.53
CA GLU A 392 -20.51 -23.36 -3.88
C GLU A 392 -20.76 -24.46 -2.83
N ARG A 393 -21.12 -25.68 -3.25
CA ARG A 393 -21.06 -26.88 -2.39
C ARG A 393 -19.59 -27.28 -2.22
N VAL A 394 -18.86 -26.60 -1.35
CA VAL A 394 -17.44 -26.85 -1.12
C VAL A 394 -17.25 -28.14 -0.32
N HIS A 395 -16.32 -29.00 -0.72
CA HIS A 395 -15.94 -30.18 0.06
C HIS A 395 -15.45 -29.76 1.46
N ARG A 396 -15.87 -30.48 2.51
CA ARG A 396 -15.61 -30.13 3.94
C ARG A 396 -14.13 -29.80 4.21
N GLY A 397 -13.18 -30.52 3.62
CA GLY A 397 -11.74 -30.26 3.79
C GLY A 397 -11.26 -28.94 3.19
N ARG A 398 -11.80 -28.53 2.03
CA ARG A 398 -11.49 -27.22 1.44
C ARG A 398 -12.13 -26.07 2.22
N LEU A 399 -13.35 -26.28 2.72
CA LEU A 399 -14.04 -25.33 3.60
C LEU A 399 -13.25 -25.09 4.89
N ALA A 400 -12.77 -26.16 5.54
CA ALA A 400 -11.96 -26.05 6.76
C ALA A 400 -10.64 -25.30 6.51
N ARG A 401 -9.93 -25.61 5.42
CA ARG A 401 -8.70 -24.90 5.04
C ARG A 401 -8.96 -23.42 4.77
N ASP A 402 -9.97 -23.10 3.99
CA ASP A 402 -10.26 -21.73 3.58
C ASP A 402 -10.81 -20.90 4.76
N GLY A 403 -11.55 -21.55 5.67
CA GLY A 403 -11.98 -20.97 6.94
C GLY A 403 -10.79 -20.68 7.86
N ALA A 404 -9.89 -21.65 8.04
CA ALA A 404 -8.68 -21.46 8.84
C ALA A 404 -7.81 -20.32 8.29
N LEU A 405 -7.59 -20.26 6.97
CA LEU A 405 -6.86 -19.17 6.33
C LEU A 405 -7.53 -17.81 6.55
N ALA A 406 -8.86 -17.72 6.43
CA ALA A 406 -9.59 -16.47 6.63
C ALA A 406 -9.53 -16.00 8.10
N VAL A 407 -9.66 -16.92 9.05
CA VAL A 407 -9.54 -16.63 10.50
C VAL A 407 -8.12 -16.20 10.86
N LEU A 408 -7.11 -16.88 10.33
CA LEU A 408 -5.70 -16.49 10.53
C LEU A 408 -5.40 -15.11 9.94
N ALA A 409 -5.87 -14.82 8.72
CA ALA A 409 -5.70 -13.52 8.09
C ALA A 409 -6.42 -12.41 8.86
N PHE A 410 -7.63 -12.68 9.37
CA PHE A 410 -8.38 -11.76 10.21
C PHE A 410 -7.65 -11.48 11.54
N GLY A 411 -7.19 -12.53 12.22
CA GLY A 411 -6.40 -12.42 13.46
C GLY A 411 -5.09 -11.67 13.23
N PHE A 412 -4.43 -11.90 12.10
CA PHE A 412 -3.23 -11.17 11.70
C PHE A 412 -3.52 -9.67 11.46
N SER A 413 -4.59 -9.31 10.77
CA SER A 413 -5.00 -7.91 10.61
C SER A 413 -5.34 -7.25 11.96
N MET A 414 -5.97 -7.97 12.88
CA MET A 414 -6.22 -7.49 14.26
C MET A 414 -4.93 -7.29 15.04
N TRP A 415 -3.97 -8.21 14.92
CA TRP A 415 -2.65 -8.07 15.54
C TRP A 415 -1.91 -6.82 15.05
N LEU A 416 -2.01 -6.51 13.75
CA LEU A 416 -1.43 -5.30 13.18
C LEU A 416 -2.10 -4.01 13.70
N VAL A 417 -3.41 -4.02 13.91
CA VAL A 417 -4.11 -2.90 14.58
C VAL A 417 -3.52 -2.68 15.98
N ALA A 418 -3.34 -3.75 16.75
CA ALA A 418 -2.74 -3.65 18.08
C ALA A 418 -1.29 -3.13 18.02
N GLY A 419 -0.51 -3.58 17.04
CA GLY A 419 0.88 -3.14 16.81
C GLY A 419 1.03 -1.69 16.35
N SER A 420 0.02 -1.12 15.67
CA SER A 420 0.06 0.26 15.15
C SER A 420 0.11 1.35 16.23
N GLY A 421 -0.25 0.98 17.47
CA GLY A 421 -0.21 1.87 18.62
C GLY A 421 -1.43 2.80 18.73
N TYR A 422 -1.66 3.28 19.95
CA TYR A 422 -2.86 4.04 20.29
C TYR A 422 -3.05 5.30 19.43
N ALA A 423 -1.99 6.07 19.20
CA ALA A 423 -2.08 7.33 18.46
C ALA A 423 -2.55 7.12 17.01
N ALA A 424 -2.01 6.11 16.32
CA ALA A 424 -2.39 5.79 14.95
C ALA A 424 -3.82 5.27 14.86
N VAL A 425 -4.22 4.38 15.77
CA VAL A 425 -5.61 3.90 15.87
C VAL A 425 -6.56 5.06 16.13
N TYR A 426 -6.24 5.92 17.09
CA TYR A 426 -7.06 7.09 17.44
C TYR A 426 -7.25 8.03 16.25
N GLN A 427 -6.15 8.44 15.59
CA GLN A 427 -6.19 9.31 14.41
C GLN A 427 -6.96 8.66 13.24
N GLY A 428 -6.70 7.37 13.00
CA GLY A 428 -7.38 6.63 11.95
C GLY A 428 -8.89 6.52 12.19
N VAL A 429 -9.31 6.24 13.43
CA VAL A 429 -10.74 6.19 13.80
C VAL A 429 -11.40 7.56 13.62
N LEU A 430 -10.73 8.66 13.97
CA LEU A 430 -11.26 10.01 13.71
C LEU A 430 -11.49 10.25 12.21
N PHE A 431 -10.55 9.86 11.34
CA PHE A 431 -10.72 9.98 9.89
C PHE A 431 -11.85 9.08 9.35
N LEU A 432 -12.05 7.90 9.94
CA LEU A 432 -13.18 7.03 9.58
C LEU A 432 -14.52 7.64 10.01
N PHE A 433 -14.61 8.20 11.23
CA PHE A 433 -15.83 8.84 11.72
C PHE A 433 -16.21 10.09 10.92
N ALA A 434 -15.23 10.86 10.42
CA ALA A 434 -15.51 11.92 9.46
C ALA A 434 -16.24 11.39 8.21
N GLY A 435 -15.88 10.19 7.74
CA GLY A 435 -16.56 9.50 6.65
C GLY A 435 -18.00 9.10 6.98
N VAL A 436 -18.27 8.66 8.21
CA VAL A 436 -19.64 8.30 8.65
C VAL A 436 -20.58 9.51 8.54
N ALA A 437 -20.13 10.70 8.93
CA ALA A 437 -20.91 11.92 8.77
C ALA A 437 -21.21 12.23 7.29
N VAL A 438 -20.23 12.07 6.41
CA VAL A 438 -20.41 12.22 4.95
C VAL A 438 -21.44 11.22 4.42
N TYR A 439 -21.32 9.95 4.81
CA TYR A 439 -22.27 8.91 4.40
C TYR A 439 -23.69 9.21 4.87
N ALA A 440 -23.87 9.66 6.11
CA ALA A 440 -25.19 10.01 6.66
C ALA A 440 -25.87 11.13 5.85
N VAL A 441 -25.13 12.20 5.52
CA VAL A 441 -25.63 13.29 4.68
C VAL A 441 -26.01 12.79 3.28
N MET A 442 -25.18 11.92 2.70
CA MET A 442 -25.45 11.35 1.38
C MET A 442 -26.63 10.38 1.37
N ALA A 443 -26.78 9.55 2.40
CA ALA A 443 -27.91 8.64 2.56
C ALA A 443 -29.21 9.43 2.71
N ALA A 444 -29.22 10.49 3.53
CA ALA A 444 -30.37 11.38 3.68
C ALA A 444 -30.78 12.04 2.35
N ARG A 445 -29.80 12.51 1.56
CA ARG A 445 -30.07 13.08 0.21
C ARG A 445 -30.66 12.05 -0.75
N ARG A 446 -30.15 10.81 -0.75
CA ARG A 446 -30.66 9.73 -1.59
C ARG A 446 -32.10 9.37 -1.25
N HIS A 447 -32.42 9.26 0.04
CA HIS A 447 -33.81 9.04 0.48
C HIS A 447 -34.75 10.16 0.02
N ARG A 448 -34.34 11.43 0.10
CA ARG A 448 -35.15 12.57 -0.35
C ARG A 448 -35.38 12.65 -1.87
N THR A 449 -34.48 12.07 -2.67
CA THR A 449 -34.65 12.00 -4.13
C THR A 449 -35.43 10.78 -4.59
N ALA A 450 -35.58 9.77 -3.73
CA ALA A 450 -36.31 8.54 -4.01
C ALA A 450 -37.76 8.57 -3.50
N ALA A 451 -38.02 9.39 -2.47
CA ALA A 451 -39.35 9.83 -2.06
C ALA A 451 -39.80 11.00 -2.96
#